data_AF-A0A8X6RDD3-F1
#
_entry.id   AF-A0A8X6RDD3-F1
#
_cell.length_a   1.000
_cell.length_b   1.000
_cell.length_c   1.000
_cell.angle_alpha   90.00
_cell.angle_beta   90.00
_cell.angle_gamma   90.00
#
_symmetry.space_group_name_H-M   'P 1'
#
loop_
_entity.id
_entity.type
_entity.pdbx_description
1 polymer ?
#
loop_
_entity_poly.entity_id
_entity_poly.type
_entity_poly.pdbx_seq_one_letter_code
_entity_poly.pdbx_strand_id
1 'polypeptide(L)' 'MPTCAIKDILKKWADVRAMVLDWHPNQADVSRVGDLYNDNAIKYFRKILKKREKQSTLDMFFNDPYAKNEKD' A
#
# COMPACT_ATOMS: atom_id res chain seq x y z
N MET A 1 -1.52 3.71 -13.18
CA MET A 1 -2.60 3.40 -12.21
C MET A 1 -2.71 4.51 -11.15
N PRO A 2 -3.89 5.13 -10.99
CA PRO A 2 -4.15 6.13 -9.95
C PRO A 2 -3.92 5.61 -8.53
N THR A 3 -3.65 6.52 -7.57
CA THR A 3 -3.42 6.12 -6.16
C THR A 3 -4.67 5.53 -5.50
N CYS A 4 -5.87 6.01 -5.85
CA CYS A 4 -7.13 5.43 -5.39
C CYS A 4 -7.26 3.95 -5.82
N ALA A 5 -7.01 3.64 -7.09
CA ALA A 5 -7.06 2.27 -7.59
C ALA A 5 -6.06 1.33 -6.88
N ILE A 6 -4.87 1.82 -6.53
CA ILE A 6 -3.90 1.04 -5.73
C ILE A 6 -4.45 0.76 -4.34
N LYS A 7 -4.99 1.78 -3.65
CA LYS A 7 -5.61 1.62 -2.33
C LYS A 7 -6.78 0.63 -2.38
N ASP A 8 -7.61 0.69 -3.42
CA ASP A 8 -8.73 -0.23 -3.61
C ASP A 8 -8.27 -1.69 -3.77
N ILE A 9 -7.21 -1.93 -4.55
CA ILE A 9 -6.63 -3.28 -4.68
C ILE A 9 -6.11 -3.79 -3.33
N LEU A 10 -5.39 -2.95 -2.59
CA LEU A 10 -4.86 -3.33 -1.28
C LEU A 10 -5.97 -3.64 -0.28
N LYS A 11 -7.07 -2.86 -0.30
CA LYS A 11 -8.24 -3.10 0.55
C LYS A 11 -8.95 -4.41 0.17
N LYS A 12 -9.28 -4.60 -1.11
CA LYS A 12 -9.92 -5.84 -1.59
C LYS A 12 -9.12 -7.09 -1.25
N TRP A 13 -7.80 -7.02 -1.36
CA TRP A 13 -6.94 -8.13 -0.96
C TRP A 13 -7.03 -8.43 0.54
N ALA A 14 -7.04 -7.39 1.40
CA ALA A 14 -7.19 -7.58 2.84
C ALA A 14 -8.54 -8.24 3.18
N ASP A 15 -9.63 -7.78 2.55
CA ASP A 15 -10.97 -8.31 2.74
C ASP A 15 -11.05 -9.79 2.31
N VAL A 16 -10.55 -10.12 1.11
CA VAL A 16 -10.52 -11.51 0.61
C VAL A 16 -9.68 -12.39 1.52
N ARG A 17 -8.48 -11.95 1.92
CA ARG A 17 -7.61 -12.74 2.80
C ARG A 17 -8.27 -13.05 4.13
N ALA A 18 -8.91 -12.06 4.76
CA ALA A 18 -9.63 -12.24 6.01
C ALA A 18 -10.78 -13.25 5.85
N MET A 19 -11.63 -13.05 4.83
CA MET A 19 -12.75 -13.96 4.57
C MET A 19 -12.29 -15.40 4.35
N VAL A 20 -11.28 -15.63 3.51
CA VAL A 20 -10.84 -17.01 3.23
C VAL A 20 -10.24 -17.66 4.48
N LEU A 21 -9.52 -16.92 5.33
CA LEU A 21 -8.99 -17.47 6.59
C LEU A 21 -10.08 -17.81 7.61
N ASP A 22 -11.17 -17.05 7.66
CA ASP A 22 -12.29 -17.29 8.58
C ASP A 22 -13.11 -18.52 8.20
N TRP A 23 -13.32 -18.76 6.90
CA TRP A 23 -14.26 -19.78 6.41
C TRP A 23 -13.60 -21.07 5.91
N HIS A 24 -12.30 -21.05 5.59
CA HIS A 24 -11.64 -22.23 5.02
C HIS A 24 -11.22 -23.22 6.10
N PRO A 25 -11.57 -24.52 5.98
CA PRO A 25 -11.26 -25.52 7.00
C PRO A 25 -9.76 -25.79 7.17
N ASN A 26 -8.97 -25.56 6.13
CA ASN A 26 -7.52 -25.67 6.17
C ASN A 26 -6.88 -24.28 6.09
N GLN A 27 -6.74 -23.64 7.25
CA GLN A 27 -6.19 -22.29 7.37
C GLN A 27 -4.70 -22.22 7.02
N ALA A 28 -3.95 -23.31 7.26
CA ALA A 28 -2.52 -23.37 6.98
C ALA A 28 -2.22 -23.24 5.48
N ASP A 29 -2.95 -23.98 4.64
CA ASP A 29 -2.78 -23.90 3.19
C ASP A 29 -3.20 -22.54 2.64
N VAL A 30 -4.31 -21.99 3.11
CA VAL A 30 -4.76 -20.65 2.70
C VAL A 30 -3.76 -19.58 3.12
N SER A 31 -3.21 -19.66 4.33
CA SER A 31 -2.18 -18.70 4.76
C SER A 31 -0.96 -18.78 3.85
N ARG A 32 -0.48 -19.99 3.55
CA ARG A 32 0.67 -20.19 2.67
C ARG A 32 0.44 -19.61 1.27
N VAL A 33 -0.71 -19.88 0.66
CA VAL A 33 -1.08 -19.33 -0.65
C VAL A 33 -1.23 -17.81 -0.57
N GLY A 34 -1.83 -17.30 0.50
CA GLY A 34 -1.99 -15.88 0.76
C GLY A 34 -0.66 -15.15 0.91
N ASP A 35 0.32 -15.75 1.58
CA ASP A 35 1.65 -15.18 1.76
C ASP A 35 2.43 -15.16 0.43
N LEU A 36 2.33 -16.22 -0.38
CA LEU A 36 2.87 -16.27 -1.73
C LEU A 36 2.28 -15.17 -2.63
N TYR A 37 0.97 -14.98 -2.61
CA TYR A 37 0.31 -13.90 -3.36
C TYR A 37 0.71 -12.52 -2.83
N ASN A 38 0.84 -12.39 -1.50
CA ASN A 38 1.25 -11.16 -0.86
C ASN A 38 2.65 -10.73 -1.31
N ASP A 39 3.58 -11.67 -1.40
CA ASP A 39 4.97 -11.41 -1.78
C ASP A 39 5.16 -11.16 -3.27
N ASN A 40 4.43 -11.91 -4.11
CA ASN A 40 4.58 -11.82 -5.57
C ASN A 40 3.77 -10.68 -6.19
N ALA A 41 2.55 -10.43 -5.72
CA ALA A 41 1.66 -9.43 -6.32
C ALA A 41 1.49 -8.19 -5.44
N ILE A 42 1.04 -8.36 -4.20
CA ILE A 42 0.61 -7.23 -3.36
C ILE A 42 1.77 -6.34 -2.93
N LYS A 43 2.96 -6.93 -2.72
CA LYS A 43 4.20 -6.22 -2.41
C LYS A 43 4.53 -5.13 -3.43
N TYR A 44 4.27 -5.37 -4.72
CA TYR A 44 4.47 -4.38 -5.78
C TYR A 44 3.61 -3.13 -5.56
N PHE A 45 2.31 -3.32 -5.32
CA PHE A 45 1.37 -2.22 -5.08
C PHE A 45 1.70 -1.42 -3.81
N ARG A 46 2.08 -2.09 -2.72
CA ARG A 46 2.55 -1.42 -1.50
C ARG A 46 3.81 -0.58 -1.74
N LYS A 47 4.77 -1.08 -2.52
CA LYS A 47 5.99 -0.34 -2.87
C LYS A 47 5.67 0.93 -3.65
N ILE A 48 4.75 0.85 -4.62
CA ILE A 48 4.33 2.02 -5.39
C ILE A 48 3.64 3.04 -4.49
N LEU A 49 2.72 2.61 -3.64
CA LEU A 49 2.01 3.51 -2.73
C LEU A 49 3.00 4.25 -1.82
N LYS A 50 3.91 3.51 -1.17
CA LYS A 50 4.95 4.08 -0.30
C LYS A 50 5.85 5.07 -1.04
N LYS A 51 6.20 4.80 -2.31
CA LYS A 51 7.01 5.73 -3.11
C LYS A 51 6.26 7.03 -3.37
N ARG A 52 4.96 6.97 -3.66
CA ARG A 52 4.12 8.16 -3.91
C ARG A 52 3.89 8.99 -2.65
N GLU A 53 3.68 8.33 -1.51
CA GLU A 53 3.56 9.01 -0.22
C GLU A 53 4.84 9.79 0.09
N LYS A 54 6.02 9.15 -0.06
CA LYS A 54 7.31 9.85 0.09
C LYS A 54 7.45 11.04 -0.84
N GLN A 55 7.09 10.90 -2.12
CA GLN A 55 7.17 12.00 -3.09
C GLN A 55 6.25 13.15 -2.67
N SER A 56 5.00 12.85 -2.32
CA SER A 56 4.05 13.87 -1.87
C SER A 56 4.52 14.59 -0.61
N THR A 57 5.16 13.87 0.31
CA THR A 57 5.75 14.47 1.52
C THR A 57 6.90 15.41 1.15
N LEU A 58 7.83 14.97 0.29
CA LEU A 58 8.94 15.82 -0.16
C LEU A 58 8.44 17.05 -0.92
N ASP A 59 7.47 16.88 -1.80
CA ASP A 59 6.87 17.99 -2.55
C ASP A 59 6.24 19.01 -1.60
N MET A 60 5.60 18.57 -0.52
CA MET A 60 5.05 19.47 0.51
C MET A 60 6.17 20.21 1.26
N PHE A 61 7.24 19.52 1.65
CA PHE A 61 8.37 20.13 2.35
C PHE A 61 9.12 21.17 1.48
N PHE A 62 9.37 20.87 0.21
CA PHE A 62 10.13 21.76 -0.68
C PHE A 62 9.29 22.87 -1.30
N ASN A 63 7.98 22.67 -1.42
CA ASN A 63 7.06 23.71 -1.90
C ASN A 63 6.40 24.49 -0.75
N ASP A 64 6.84 24.30 0.49
CA ASP A 64 6.38 25.11 1.61
C ASP A 64 6.79 26.58 1.38
N PRO A 65 5.82 27.49 1.16
CA PRO A 65 6.11 28.90 0.90
C PRO A 65 6.72 29.62 2.11
N TYR A 66 6.66 29.04 3.31
CA TYR A 66 7.24 29.61 4.52
C TYR A 66 8.73 29.29 4.69
N ALA A 67 9.26 28.26 4.01
CA ALA A 67 10.69 27.92 4.04
C ALA A 67 11.58 28.86 3.20
N LYS A 68 10.98 29.76 2.40
CA LYS A 68 11.69 30.68 1.50
C LYS A 68 11.96 32.07 2.08
N ASN A 69 11.50 32.37 3.30
CA ASN A 69 11.56 33.73 3.88
C ASN A 69 12.63 33.90 4.99
N GLU A 70 13.59 32.98 5.12
CA GLU A 70 14.68 33.06 6.11
C GLU A 70 16.02 33.50 5.50
N LYS A 71 15.98 34.37 4.48
CA LYS A 71 17.15 35.07 3.97
C LYS A 71 16.76 36.48 3.54
N ASP A 72 16.63 37.38 4.51
CA ASP A 72 16.86 38.82 4.36
C ASP A 72 17.25 39.41 5.74
#